data_AF-A0AAW1UHP4-F1
#
_entry.id   AF-A0AAW1UHP4-F1
#
_cell.length_a   1.000
_cell.length_b   1.000
_cell.length_c   1.000
_cell.angle_alpha   90.00
_cell.angle_beta   90.00
_cell.angle_gamma   90.00
#
_symmetry.space_group_name_H-M   'P 1'
#
loop_
_entity.id
_entity.type
_entity.pdbx_description
1 polymer ?
#
loop_
_entity_poly.entity_id
_entity_poly.type
_entity_poly.pdbx_seq_one_letter_code
_entity_poly.pdbx_strand_id
1 'polypeptide(L)'
;MLQTDTSSQYDAIRAYLKELDIIDNVWIGLSKKTENSDFTWSDSRILSGEGHWREPVPIGSEPLCVTMDPTADFLWKPYSCGGPQSASFICELQAELKFKIFKI
;
A
#
# COMPACT_ATOMS: atom_id res chain seq x y z
N MET A 1 3.07 0.50 -9.60
CA MET A 1 2.82 1.09 -8.27
C MET A 1 3.86 0.53 -7.31
N LEU A 2 4.09 1.17 -6.16
CA LEU A 2 5.06 0.71 -5.16
C LEU A 2 4.81 -0.73 -4.69
N GLN A 3 5.88 -1.48 -4.53
CA GLN A 3 5.88 -2.86 -4.03
C GLN A 3 6.71 -2.94 -2.75
N THR A 4 6.13 -3.46 -1.67
CA THR A 4 6.79 -3.57 -0.36
C THR A 4 6.60 -4.97 0.19
N ASP A 5 7.09 -5.95 -0.56
CA ASP A 5 6.89 -7.38 -0.30
C ASP A 5 7.80 -7.87 0.82
N THR A 6 8.97 -7.24 1.01
CA THR A 6 9.89 -7.55 2.10
C THR A 6 9.82 -6.51 3.22
N SER A 7 10.16 -6.93 4.45
CA SER A 7 10.25 -6.01 5.59
C SER A 7 11.26 -4.89 5.36
N SER A 8 12.37 -5.15 4.65
CA SER A 8 13.34 -4.13 4.28
C SER A 8 12.77 -3.08 3.31
N GLN A 9 11.96 -3.48 2.33
CA GLN A 9 11.27 -2.55 1.44
C GLN A 9 10.23 -1.73 2.19
N TYR A 10 9.48 -2.38 3.10
CA TYR A 10 8.52 -1.72 3.97
C TYR A 10 9.18 -0.65 4.86
N ASP A 11 10.28 -0.99 5.53
CA ASP A 11 11.00 -0.07 6.41
C ASP A 11 11.55 1.15 5.64
N ALA A 12 12.11 0.91 4.45
CA ALA A 12 12.65 1.95 3.59
C ALA A 12 11.56 2.94 3.16
N ILE A 13 10.41 2.44 2.69
CA ILE A 13 9.33 3.35 2.30
C ILE A 13 8.73 4.06 3.50
N ARG A 14 8.57 3.37 4.64
CA ARG A 14 8.02 3.98 5.85
C ARG A 14 8.91 5.12 6.33
N ALA A 15 10.23 4.94 6.33
CA ALA A 15 11.18 5.99 6.66
C ALA A 15 11.07 7.17 5.69
N TYR A 16 10.97 6.88 4.38
CA TYR A 16 10.83 7.92 3.35
C TYR A 16 9.53 8.73 3.51
N LEU A 17 8.38 8.08 3.72
CA LEU A 17 7.10 8.74 3.90
C LEU A 17 7.07 9.60 5.18
N LYS A 18 7.78 9.17 6.23
CA LYS A 18 7.98 9.99 7.45
C LYS A 18 8.82 11.23 7.19
N GLU A 19 9.92 11.09 6.46
CA GLU A 19 10.80 12.21 6.13
C GLU A 19 10.07 13.29 5.32
N LEU A 20 9.13 12.87 4.47
CA LEU A 20 8.28 13.76 3.68
C LEU A 20 7.08 14.36 4.44
N ASP A 21 6.90 14.05 5.72
CA ASP A 21 5.75 14.49 6.54
C ASP A 21 4.39 14.19 5.87
N ILE A 22 4.25 12.98 5.35
CA ILE A 22 3.00 12.58 4.69
C ILE A 22 1.91 12.35 5.71
N ILE A 23 0.83 13.12 5.57
CA ILE A 23 -0.35 13.10 6.45
C ILE A 23 -1.58 12.46 5.81
N ASP A 24 -1.56 12.25 4.48
CA ASP A 24 -2.64 11.60 3.73
C ASP A 24 -2.35 10.11 3.53
N ASN A 25 -3.41 9.28 3.43
CA ASN A 25 -3.24 7.87 3.07
C ASN A 25 -2.56 7.73 1.69
N VAL A 26 -1.66 6.75 1.59
CA VAL A 26 -0.89 6.49 0.37
C VAL A 26 -1.23 5.13 -0.20
N TRP A 27 -1.82 5.08 -1.40
CA TRP A 27 -2.06 3.84 -2.12
C TRP A 27 -0.76 3.16 -2.51
N ILE A 28 -0.69 1.85 -2.25
CA ILE A 28 0.41 0.98 -2.69
C ILE A 28 -0.08 0.02 -3.78
N GLY A 29 0.85 -0.71 -4.39
CA GLY A 29 0.57 -1.64 -5.47
C GLY A 29 -0.12 -2.94 -5.06
N LEU A 30 -0.63 -3.08 -3.84
CA LEU A 30 -1.21 -4.31 -3.29
C LEU A 30 -2.74 -4.26 -3.37
N SER A 31 -3.34 -5.32 -3.90
CA SER A 31 -4.80 -5.43 -4.03
C SER A 31 -5.27 -6.89 -4.05
N LYS A 32 -6.54 -7.13 -3.76
CA LYS A 32 -7.23 -8.42 -3.98
C LYS A 32 -8.56 -8.19 -4.70
N LYS A 33 -8.98 -9.14 -5.52
CA LYS A 33 -10.16 -8.99 -6.39
C LYS A 33 -11.46 -9.42 -5.71
N THR A 34 -11.39 -10.46 -4.88
CA THR A 34 -12.53 -11.04 -4.17
C THR A 34 -12.10 -11.47 -2.76
N GLU A 35 -13.07 -11.89 -1.95
CA GLU A 35 -12.82 -12.40 -0.60
C GLU A 35 -11.78 -13.53 -0.57
N ASN A 36 -11.92 -14.48 -1.51
CA ASN A 36 -11.18 -15.73 -1.58
C ASN A 36 -9.89 -15.63 -2.42
N SER A 37 -9.60 -14.46 -3.00
CA SER A 37 -8.35 -14.27 -3.74
C SER A 37 -7.24 -13.80 -2.82
N ASP A 38 -6.03 -14.29 -3.06
CA ASP A 38 -4.83 -13.77 -2.42
C ASP A 38 -4.63 -12.29 -2.77
N PHE A 39 -3.94 -11.58 -1.88
CA PHE A 39 -3.41 -10.26 -2.21
C PHE A 39 -2.27 -10.41 -3.22
N THR A 40 -2.32 -9.58 -4.26
CA THR A 40 -1.32 -9.54 -5.32
C THR A 40 -0.79 -8.13 -5.51
N TRP A 41 0.51 -8.03 -5.73
CA TRP A 41 1.20 -6.83 -6.15
C TRP A 41 0.86 -6.49 -7.61
N SER A 42 1.09 -5.24 -8.03
CA SER A 42 0.74 -4.76 -9.37
C SER A 42 1.52 -5.43 -10.50
N ASP A 43 2.57 -6.21 -10.19
CA ASP A 43 3.32 -7.05 -11.13
C ASP A 43 2.84 -8.52 -11.13
N SER A 44 1.68 -8.79 -10.52
CA SER A 44 1.06 -10.12 -10.39
C SER A 44 1.76 -11.10 -9.44
N ARG A 45 2.76 -10.66 -8.66
CA ARG A 45 3.30 -11.49 -7.57
C ARG A 45 2.32 -11.54 -6.41
N ILE A 46 2.14 -12.73 -5.83
CA ILE A 46 1.35 -12.92 -4.60
C ILE A 46 2.13 -12.32 -3.43
N LEU A 47 1.44 -11.70 -2.48
CA LEU A 47 2.02 -11.24 -1.22
C LEU A 47 2.74 -12.37 -0.51
N SER A 48 4.01 -12.16 -0.17
CA SER A 48 4.75 -13.09 0.67
C SER A 48 4.54 -12.79 2.15
N GLY A 49 4.39 -13.84 2.97
CA GLY A 49 4.22 -13.71 4.42
C GLY A 49 2.87 -13.12 4.85
N GLU A 50 2.82 -12.61 6.09
CA GLU A 50 1.58 -12.13 6.69
C GLU A 50 1.25 -10.67 6.35
N GLY A 51 2.20 -9.89 5.82
CA GLY A 51 2.04 -8.46 5.55
C GLY A 51 2.17 -7.56 6.79
N HIS A 52 2.03 -6.24 6.60
CA HIS A 52 2.21 -5.22 7.64
C HIS A 52 0.89 -4.56 8.05
N TRP A 53 -0.15 -5.36 8.33
CA TRP A 53 -1.51 -4.87 8.55
C TRP A 53 -1.69 -4.09 9.86
N ARG A 54 -2.46 -3.00 9.81
CA ARG A 54 -2.93 -2.25 10.98
C ARG A 54 -3.93 -3.07 11.79
N GLU A 55 -4.87 -3.70 11.09
CA GLU A 55 -6.03 -4.41 11.62
C GLU A 55 -6.31 -5.64 10.74
N PRO A 56 -7.03 -6.66 11.26
CA PRO A 56 -7.44 -7.81 10.45
C PRO A 56 -8.16 -7.39 9.16
N VAL A 57 -7.79 -8.03 8.05
CA VAL A 57 -8.38 -7.72 6.74
C VAL A 57 -9.89 -8.03 6.78
N PRO A 58 -10.77 -7.11 6.35
CA PRO A 58 -12.20 -7.34 6.29
C PRO A 58 -12.56 -8.56 5.44
N ILE A 59 -13.53 -9.32 5.93
CA ILE A 59 -14.15 -10.44 5.25
C ILE A 59 -15.30 -9.88 4.40
N GLY A 60 -15.27 -10.09 3.09
CA GLY A 60 -16.30 -9.64 2.15
C GLY A 60 -15.89 -9.77 0.68
N SER A 61 -16.88 -9.69 -0.21
CA SER A 61 -16.72 -9.93 -1.65
C SER A 61 -16.16 -8.75 -2.46
N GLU A 62 -16.10 -7.56 -1.87
CA GLU A 62 -15.66 -6.35 -2.57
C GLU A 62 -14.15 -6.37 -2.85
N PRO A 63 -13.71 -5.82 -4.01
CA PRO A 63 -12.29 -5.70 -4.31
C PRO A 63 -11.64 -4.72 -3.33
N LEU A 64 -10.53 -5.15 -2.71
CA LEU A 64 -9.77 -4.34 -1.77
C LEU A 64 -8.45 -3.90 -2.37
N CYS A 65 -8.13 -2.64 -2.19
CA CYS A 65 -6.84 -2.05 -2.47
C CYS A 65 -6.22 -1.61 -1.14
N VAL A 66 -4.90 -1.49 -1.09
CA VAL A 66 -4.20 -1.25 0.18
C VAL A 66 -3.54 0.13 0.21
N THR A 67 -3.62 0.78 1.37
CA THR A 67 -2.94 2.03 1.66
C THR A 67 -1.96 1.87 2.81
N MET A 68 -0.93 2.72 2.87
CA MET A 68 -0.15 2.97 4.08
C MET A 68 -0.79 4.13 4.84
N ASP A 69 -1.13 3.90 6.12
CA ASP A 69 -1.86 4.84 6.96
C ASP A 69 -0.90 5.64 7.87
N PRO A 70 -0.65 6.94 7.61
CA PRO A 70 0.28 7.74 8.40
C PRO A 70 -0.14 7.88 9.87
N THR A 71 -1.43 7.77 10.18
CA THR A 71 -1.95 7.84 11.56
C THR A 71 -1.64 6.58 12.38
N ALA A 72 -1.32 5.48 11.69
CA ALA A 72 -0.96 4.19 12.28
C ALA A 72 0.47 3.80 11.88
N ASP A 73 1.37 4.78 11.86
CA ASP A 73 2.80 4.54 11.62
C ASP A 73 3.09 3.84 10.28
N PHE A 74 2.27 4.15 9.27
CA PHE A 74 2.29 3.57 7.93
C PHE A 74 2.03 2.05 7.88
N LEU A 75 1.33 1.50 8.87
CA LEU A 75 0.75 0.16 8.75
C LEU A 75 -0.27 0.11 7.59
N TRP A 76 -0.41 -1.08 7.01
CA TRP A 76 -1.26 -1.32 5.86
C TRP A 76 -2.73 -1.35 6.27
N LYS A 77 -3.55 -0.63 5.51
CA LYS A 77 -4.99 -0.57 5.70
C LYS A 77 -5.71 -0.87 4.38
N PRO A 78 -6.55 -1.93 4.33
CA PRO A 78 -7.35 -2.22 3.15
C PRO A 78 -8.56 -1.28 3.08
N TYR A 79 -8.87 -0.85 1.86
CA TYR A 79 -10.06 -0.09 1.52
C TYR A 79 -10.71 -0.69 0.27
N SER A 80 -12.00 -0.43 0.03
CA SER A 80 -12.57 -0.68 -1.28
C SER A 80 -11.76 0.07 -2.34
N CYS A 81 -11.42 -0.59 -3.45
CA CYS A 81 -10.64 0.02 -4.53
C CYS A 81 -11.29 1.28 -5.13
N GLY A 82 -12.60 1.49 -4.93
CA GLY A 82 -13.27 2.74 -5.29
C GLY A 82 -12.84 3.96 -4.44
N GLY A 83 -12.29 3.71 -3.24
CA GLY A 83 -11.65 4.68 -2.34
C GLY A 83 -12.52 5.85 -1.85
N PRO A 84 -12.10 6.58 -0.81
CA PRO A 84 -12.48 7.99 -0.66
C PRO A 84 -11.83 8.82 -1.78
N GLN A 85 -12.47 9.91 -2.22
CA GLN A 85 -12.00 10.72 -3.36
C GLN A 85 -10.60 11.36 -3.19
N SER A 86 -10.03 11.39 -1.98
CA SER A 86 -8.73 12.02 -1.69
C SER A 86 -7.73 11.02 -1.12
N ALA A 87 -6.82 10.53 -1.98
CA ALA A 87 -5.65 9.76 -1.56
C ALA A 87 -4.53 9.92 -2.58
N SER A 88 -3.28 9.89 -2.10
CA SER A 88 -2.11 9.99 -2.97
C SER A 88 -1.65 8.60 -3.39
N PHE A 89 -0.96 8.47 -4.52
CA PHE A 89 -0.30 7.22 -4.91
C PHE A 89 1.21 7.41 -4.99
N ILE A 90 1.94 6.35 -4.68
CA ILE A 90 3.40 6.34 -4.71
C ILE A 90 3.91 5.39 -5.80
N CYS A 91 4.76 5.94 -6.66
CA CYS A 91 5.46 5.19 -7.70
C CYS A 91 6.92 5.05 -7.33
N GLU A 92 7.45 3.84 -7.52
CA GLU A 92 8.88 3.58 -7.53
C GLU A 92 9.44 3.96 -8.91
N LEU A 93 10.43 4.85 -8.96
CA LEU A 93 11.16 5.17 -10.18
C LEU A 93 12.50 4.45 -10.18
N GLN A 94 12.58 3.39 -10.99
CA GLN A 94 13.73 2.48 -11.07
C GLN A 94 15.02 3.13 -11.60
N ALA A 95 14.96 4.36 -12.12
CA ALA A 95 16.14 5.06 -12.64
C ALA A 95 17.07 5.60 -11.54
N GLU A 96 16.58 5.84 -10.30
CA GLU A 96 17.33 6.58 -9.28
C GLU A 96 17.03 6.15 -7.81
N LEU A 97 16.29 5.06 -7.55
CA LEU A 97 15.81 4.72 -6.19
C LEU A 97 15.08 5.90 -5.52
N LYS A 98 14.30 6.64 -6.32
CA LYS A 98 13.50 7.77 -5.85
C LYS A 98 12.04 7.37 -5.86
N PHE A 99 11.37 7.57 -4.74
CA PHE A 99 9.92 7.49 -4.70
C PHE A 99 9.34 8.86 -5.10
N LYS A 100 8.19 8.84 -5.77
CA LYS A 100 7.47 10.08 -6.10
C LYS A 100 6.00 9.91 -5.75
N ILE A 101 5.48 10.88 -5.01
CA ILE A 101 4.09 10.93 -4.58
C ILE A 101 3.31 11.79 -5.58
N PHE A 102 2.18 11.26 -6.01
CA PHE A 102 1.23 11.95 -6.88
C PHE A 102 -0.09 12.08 -6.14
N LYS A 103 -0.61 13.31 -6.05
CA LYS A 103 -1.96 13.58 -5.51
C LYS A 103 -2.97 13.55 -6.67
N ILE A 104 -4.13 12.94 -6.44
CA ILE A 104 -5.29 13.04 -7.34
C ILE A 104 -6.19 14.17 -6.85
#